data_AF-A0A3C0V5U6-F1
#
_entry.id   AF-A0A3C0V5U6-F1
#
_cell.length_a   1.000
_cell.length_b   1.000
_cell.length_c   1.000
_cell.angle_alpha   90.00
_cell.angle_beta   90.00
_cell.angle_gamma   90.00
#
_symmetry.space_group_name_H-M   'P 1'
#
loop_
_entity.id
_entity.type
_entity.pdbx_description
1 polymer ?
#
loop_
_entity_poly.entity_id
_entity_poly.type
_entity_poly.pdbx_seq_one_letter_code
_entity_poly.pdbx_strand_id
1 'polypeptide(L)'
;MNADDMHLYPDLYGRLYNTFVDNAREWLTELENGLLSLEKNPYGKEDVNHIFRIAHNMKSSSGTIGLDCIYRYAHSVEDLLLLMRDGKLIVDKALIDLLLLAVDVMWEMVEAAALKKPLESMVCEKLIQQIEMYKSCCV
;
A
#
# COMPACT_ATOMS: atom_id res chain seq x y z
N MET A 1 -6.70 0.89 19.34
CA MET A 1 -6.47 2.24 19.91
C MET A 1 -7.37 3.17 19.14
N ASN A 2 -8.19 3.94 19.85
CA ASN A 2 -9.10 4.89 19.21
C ASN A 2 -8.41 6.27 19.13
N ALA A 3 -8.94 7.19 18.32
CA ALA A 3 -8.36 8.53 18.17
C ALA A 3 -8.21 9.30 19.50
N ASP A 4 -9.05 8.99 20.49
CA ASP A 4 -9.00 9.57 21.83
C ASP A 4 -7.79 9.06 22.67
N ASP A 5 -7.34 7.82 22.48
CA ASP A 5 -6.16 7.26 23.16
C ASP A 5 -4.86 7.92 22.68
N MET A 6 -4.88 8.47 21.47
CA MET A 6 -3.70 9.02 20.79
C MET A 6 -3.23 10.34 21.41
N HIS A 7 -4.15 11.11 21.99
CA HIS A 7 -3.85 12.37 22.68
C HIS A 7 -3.29 12.18 24.09
N LEU A 8 -3.45 10.99 24.69
CA LEU A 8 -2.97 10.67 26.04
C LEU A 8 -1.45 10.45 26.10
N TYR A 9 -0.80 10.13 24.99
CA TYR A 9 0.64 9.86 24.91
C TYR A 9 1.29 10.47 23.67
N PRO A 10 1.37 11.82 23.57
CA PRO A 10 1.82 12.51 22.36
C PRO A 10 3.23 12.12 21.91
N ASP A 11 4.15 11.88 22.85
CA ASP A 11 5.52 11.46 22.54
C ASP A 11 5.58 10.02 22.00
N LEU A 12 4.74 9.12 22.54
CA LEU A 12 4.67 7.75 22.05
C LEU A 12 4.06 7.70 20.66
N TYR A 13 2.98 8.46 20.44
CA TYR A 13 2.38 8.58 19.12
C TYR A 13 3.36 9.14 18.09
N GLY A 14 4.08 10.22 18.42
CA GLY A 14 5.11 10.79 17.55
C GLY A 14 6.19 9.78 17.16
N ARG A 15 6.63 8.93 18.11
CA ARG A 15 7.58 7.84 17.82
C ARG A 15 6.98 6.79 16.89
N LEU A 16 5.78 6.29 17.20
CA LEU A 16 5.09 5.30 16.36
C LEU A 16 4.86 5.81 14.94
N TYR A 17 4.49 7.08 14.81
CA TYR A 17 4.30 7.75 13.53
C TYR A 17 5.59 7.80 12.70
N ASN A 18 6.70 8.23 13.32
CA ASN A 18 7.99 8.27 12.63
C ASN A 18 8.47 6.88 12.23
N THR A 19 8.33 5.88 13.13
CA THR A 19 8.63 4.49 12.82
C THR A 19 7.78 3.96 11.65
N PHE A 20 6.49 4.32 11.60
CA PHE A 20 5.66 3.98 10.45
C PHE A 20 6.20 4.59 9.15
N VAL A 21 6.56 5.88 9.15
CA VAL A 21 7.08 6.55 7.95
C VAL A 21 8.37 5.88 7.47
N ASP A 22 9.31 5.60 8.37
CA ASP A 22 10.58 4.96 8.01
C ASP A 22 10.36 3.56 7.45
N ASN A 23 9.55 2.73 8.13
CA ASN A 23 9.19 1.40 7.64
C ASN A 23 8.45 1.44 6.31
N ALA A 24 7.55 2.41 6.10
CA ALA A 24 6.77 2.53 4.88
C ALA A 24 7.68 2.78 3.67
N ARG A 25 8.76 3.56 3.82
CA ARG A 25 9.75 3.79 2.76
C ARG A 25 10.50 2.52 2.38
N GLU A 26 10.90 1.73 3.38
CA GLU A 26 11.56 0.44 3.17
C GLU A 26 10.61 -0.54 2.46
N TRP A 27 9.38 -0.65 2.96
CA TRP A 27 8.33 -1.47 2.36
C TRP A 27 8.03 -1.10 0.92
N LEU A 28 7.90 0.20 0.60
CA LEU A 28 7.63 0.63 -0.77
C LEU A 28 8.79 0.29 -1.71
N THR A 29 10.03 0.39 -1.23
CA THR A 29 11.22 -0.04 -1.98
C THR A 29 11.21 -1.55 -2.23
N GLU A 30 10.89 -2.35 -1.21
CA GLU A 30 10.79 -3.81 -1.36
C GLU A 30 9.63 -4.22 -2.29
N LEU A 31 8.49 -3.54 -2.18
CA LEU A 31 7.32 -3.76 -3.02
C LEU A 31 7.63 -3.47 -4.49
N GLU A 32 8.26 -2.33 -4.79
CA GLU A 32 8.70 -1.97 -6.14
C GLU A 32 9.66 -3.04 -6.72
N ASN A 33 10.67 -3.43 -5.95
CA ASN A 33 11.64 -4.44 -6.39
C ASN A 33 10.97 -5.80 -6.66
N GLY A 34 10.02 -6.21 -5.82
CA GLY A 34 9.26 -7.44 -6.04
C GLY A 34 8.39 -7.39 -7.30
N LEU A 35 7.78 -6.24 -7.59
CA LEU A 35 7.02 -6.03 -8.84
C LEU A 35 7.92 -6.07 -10.07
N LEU A 36 9.08 -5.42 -10.03
CA LEU A 36 10.07 -5.47 -11.12
C LEU A 36 10.66 -6.88 -11.32
N SER A 37 10.75 -7.68 -10.26
CA SER A 37 11.11 -9.11 -10.38
C SER A 37 10.02 -9.89 -11.11
N LEU A 38 8.74 -9.67 -10.76
CA LEU A 38 7.59 -10.30 -11.41
C LEU A 38 7.43 -9.89 -12.87
N GLU A 39 7.83 -8.67 -13.26
CA GLU A 39 7.85 -8.26 -14.66
C GLU A 39 8.76 -9.19 -15.50
N LYS A 40 9.90 -9.60 -14.93
CA LYS A 40 10.88 -10.49 -15.57
C LYS A 40 10.50 -11.97 -15.44
N ASN A 41 9.85 -12.33 -14.34
CA ASN A 41 9.42 -13.69 -14.03
C ASN A 41 7.99 -13.73 -13.47
N PRO A 42 6.96 -13.71 -14.33
CA PRO A 42 5.55 -13.61 -13.92
C PRO A 42 5.04 -14.81 -13.09
N TYR A 43 5.79 -15.92 -13.05
CA TYR A 43 5.44 -17.14 -12.30
C TYR A 43 6.11 -17.21 -10.92
N GLY A 44 6.81 -16.15 -10.49
CA GLY A 44 7.53 -16.06 -9.22
C GLY A 44 6.61 -16.05 -8.00
N LYS A 45 6.14 -17.21 -7.54
CA LYS A 45 5.24 -17.32 -6.38
C LYS A 45 5.85 -16.76 -5.08
N GLU A 46 7.16 -16.85 -4.91
CA GLU A 46 7.85 -16.30 -3.74
C GLU A 46 7.78 -14.77 -3.73
N ASP A 47 8.00 -14.14 -4.88
CA ASP A 47 7.89 -12.69 -5.06
C ASP A 47 6.47 -12.22 -4.77
N VAL A 48 5.44 -12.88 -5.32
CA VAL A 48 4.02 -12.56 -5.03
C VAL A 48 3.72 -12.65 -3.53
N ASN A 49 4.18 -13.71 -2.85
CA ASN A 49 3.97 -13.87 -1.40
C ASN A 49 4.72 -12.83 -0.57
N HIS A 50 5.89 -12.39 -1.04
CA HIS A 50 6.66 -11.34 -0.38
C HIS A 50 5.96 -9.99 -0.48
N ILE A 51 5.59 -9.55 -1.69
CA ILE A 51 4.92 -8.26 -1.90
C ILE A 51 3.52 -8.20 -1.26
N PHE A 52 2.79 -9.32 -1.23
CA PHE A 52 1.53 -9.41 -0.50
C PHE A 52 1.69 -9.11 1.00
N ARG A 53 2.73 -9.69 1.64
CA ARG A 53 3.00 -9.46 3.07
C ARG A 53 3.38 -8.01 3.35
N ILE A 54 4.11 -7.38 2.44
CA ILE A 54 4.46 -5.96 2.54
C ILE A 54 3.20 -5.10 2.51
N ALA A 55 2.31 -5.29 1.52
CA ALA A 55 1.07 -4.54 1.42
C ALA A 55 0.17 -4.75 2.66
N HIS A 56 0.10 -5.98 3.19
CA HIS A 56 -0.62 -6.29 4.41
C HIS A 56 -0.07 -5.56 5.66
N ASN A 57 1.26 -5.47 5.79
CA ASN A 57 1.91 -4.73 6.86
C ASN A 57 1.61 -3.23 6.73
N MET A 58 1.72 -2.69 5.51
CA MET A 58 1.44 -1.28 5.24
C MET A 58 -0.02 -0.91 5.56
N LYS A 59 -0.98 -1.76 5.21
CA LYS A 59 -2.40 -1.62 5.62
C LYS A 59 -2.52 -1.60 7.14
N SER A 60 -2.05 -2.66 7.81
CA SER A 60 -2.29 -2.83 9.25
C SER A 60 -1.63 -1.73 10.09
N SER A 61 -0.40 -1.33 9.72
CA SER A 61 0.32 -0.25 10.39
C SER A 61 -0.30 1.12 10.14
N SER A 62 -0.69 1.46 8.90
CA SER A 62 -1.36 2.74 8.62
C SER A 62 -2.70 2.87 9.36
N GLY A 63 -3.48 1.79 9.47
CA GLY A 63 -4.71 1.75 10.26
C GLY A 63 -4.45 1.96 11.76
N THR A 64 -3.35 1.42 12.29
CA THR A 64 -2.94 1.62 13.69
C THR A 64 -2.58 3.07 14.00
N ILE A 65 -1.95 3.76 13.05
CA ILE A 65 -1.57 5.18 13.15
C ILE A 65 -2.75 6.13 12.88
N GLY A 66 -3.82 5.64 12.23
CA GLY A 66 -4.98 6.45 11.86
C GLY A 66 -4.83 7.18 10.51
N LEU A 67 -3.95 6.69 9.64
CA LEU A 67 -3.75 7.22 8.29
C LEU A 67 -4.76 6.58 7.32
N ASP A 68 -6.03 6.96 7.44
CA ASP A 68 -7.17 6.32 6.74
C ASP A 68 -6.97 6.21 5.22
N CYS A 69 -6.45 7.26 4.59
CA CYS A 69 -6.24 7.21 3.14
C CYS A 69 -5.20 6.15 2.73
N ILE A 70 -4.07 6.10 3.43
CA ILE A 70 -3.03 5.09 3.18
C ILE A 70 -3.58 3.69 3.49
N TYR A 71 -4.34 3.55 4.58
CA TYR A 71 -4.99 2.29 4.95
C TYR A 71 -5.90 1.76 3.83
N ARG A 72 -6.84 2.59 3.34
CA ARG A 72 -7.79 2.19 2.30
C ARG A 72 -7.11 1.88 0.98
N TYR A 73 -6.07 2.64 0.63
CA TYR A 73 -5.32 2.42 -0.59
C TYR A 73 -4.47 1.15 -0.53
N ALA A 74 -3.71 0.95 0.56
CA ALA A 74 -2.93 -0.26 0.79
C ALA A 74 -3.82 -1.52 0.83
N HIS A 75 -5.04 -1.42 1.36
CA HIS A 75 -6.01 -2.51 1.31
C HIS A 75 -6.42 -2.85 -0.13
N SER A 76 -6.65 -1.85 -0.98
CA SER A 76 -7.00 -2.07 -2.39
C SER A 76 -5.88 -2.76 -3.16
N VAL A 77 -4.62 -2.40 -2.88
CA VAL A 77 -3.41 -3.05 -3.41
C VAL A 77 -3.26 -4.48 -2.87
N GLU A 78 -3.42 -4.69 -1.57
CA GLU A 78 -3.36 -6.01 -0.93
C GLU A 78 -4.36 -6.98 -1.56
N ASP A 79 -5.57 -6.54 -1.86
CA ASP A 79 -6.59 -7.35 -2.53
C ASP A 79 -6.17 -7.79 -3.93
N LEU A 80 -5.54 -6.92 -4.73
CA LEU A 80 -4.99 -7.30 -6.04
C LEU A 80 -3.89 -8.36 -5.89
N LEU A 81 -2.96 -8.14 -4.95
CA LEU A 81 -1.87 -9.07 -4.67
C LEU A 81 -2.39 -10.40 -4.11
N LEU A 82 -3.50 -10.39 -3.36
CA LEU A 82 -4.19 -11.60 -2.90
C LEU A 82 -4.72 -12.41 -4.08
N LEU A 83 -5.37 -11.75 -5.05
CA LEU A 83 -5.86 -12.42 -6.25
C LEU A 83 -4.71 -13.02 -7.09
N MET A 84 -3.59 -12.31 -7.21
CA MET A 84 -2.36 -12.84 -7.85
C MET A 84 -1.84 -14.06 -7.09
N ARG A 85 -1.74 -13.98 -5.76
CA ARG A 85 -1.25 -15.05 -4.89
C ARG A 85 -2.11 -16.31 -4.99
N ASP A 86 -3.42 -16.13 -5.05
CA ASP A 86 -4.41 -17.20 -5.18
C ASP A 86 -4.51 -17.74 -6.62
N GLY A 87 -3.77 -17.18 -7.58
CA GLY A 87 -3.80 -17.59 -8.99
C GLY A 87 -5.08 -17.22 -9.74
N LYS A 88 -5.82 -16.23 -9.22
CA LYS A 88 -7.09 -15.74 -9.80
C LYS A 88 -6.89 -14.60 -10.80
N LEU A 89 -5.69 -14.00 -10.83
CA LEU A 89 -5.29 -13.01 -11.81
C LEU A 89 -4.07 -13.50 -12.59
N ILE A 90 -4.07 -13.24 -13.90
CA ILE A 90 -2.89 -13.43 -14.74
C ILE A 90 -1.95 -12.26 -14.49
N VAL A 91 -0.70 -12.56 -14.13
CA VAL A 91 0.35 -11.55 -13.98
C VAL A 91 0.84 -11.18 -15.38
N ASP A 92 0.37 -10.05 -15.88
CA ASP A 92 0.82 -9.46 -17.14
C ASP A 92 1.45 -8.08 -16.93
N LYS A 93 1.99 -7.52 -18.01
CA LYS A 93 2.66 -6.21 -17.95
C LYS A 93 1.71 -5.09 -17.50
N ALA A 94 0.44 -5.14 -17.91
CA ALA A 94 -0.52 -4.10 -17.56
C ALA A 94 -0.85 -4.10 -16.06
N LEU A 95 -0.94 -5.29 -15.44
CA LEU A 95 -1.10 -5.42 -13.99
C LEU A 95 0.13 -4.91 -13.23
N ILE A 96 1.33 -5.27 -13.70
CA ILE A 96 2.58 -4.80 -13.06
C ILE A 96 2.70 -3.28 -13.19
N ASP A 97 2.47 -2.70 -14.37
CA ASP A 97 2.48 -1.25 -14.61
C ASP A 97 1.47 -0.52 -13.69
N LEU A 98 0.28 -1.09 -13.50
CA LEU A 98 -0.73 -0.54 -12.58
C LEU A 98 -0.26 -0.59 -11.12
N LEU A 99 0.33 -1.69 -10.68
CA LEU A 99 0.82 -1.86 -9.31
C LEU A 99 2.03 -0.95 -9.03
N LEU A 100 2.91 -0.73 -10.01
CA LEU A 100 4.01 0.24 -9.90
C LEU A 100 3.48 1.67 -9.77
N LEU A 101 2.47 2.05 -10.56
CA LEU A 101 1.79 3.34 -10.38
C LEU A 101 1.17 3.46 -8.98
N ALA A 102 0.62 2.37 -8.44
CA ALA A 102 0.10 2.36 -7.07
C ALA A 102 1.22 2.55 -6.02
N VAL A 103 2.42 2.01 -6.26
CA VAL A 103 3.59 2.27 -5.41
C VAL A 103 3.98 3.75 -5.44
N ASP A 104 4.03 4.38 -6.62
CA ASP A 104 4.33 5.82 -6.74
C ASP A 104 3.33 6.69 -5.95
N VAL A 105 2.05 6.36 -6.06
CA VAL A 105 0.98 7.03 -5.32
C VAL A 105 1.14 6.83 -3.81
N MET A 106 1.51 5.64 -3.36
CA MET A 106 1.79 5.39 -1.93
C MET A 106 3.01 6.17 -1.44
N TRP A 107 4.06 6.31 -2.25
CA TRP A 107 5.20 7.18 -1.96
C TRP A 107 4.75 8.62 -1.72
N GLU A 108 3.94 9.20 -2.61
CA GLU A 108 3.42 10.56 -2.44
C GLU A 108 2.64 10.72 -1.13
N MET A 109 1.80 9.74 -0.80
CA MET A 109 1.02 9.78 0.45
C MET A 109 1.90 9.67 1.70
N VAL A 110 2.92 8.81 1.67
CA VAL A 110 3.87 8.64 2.78
C VAL A 110 4.71 9.90 2.97
N GLU A 111 5.16 10.55 1.89
CA GLU A 111 5.92 11.79 1.98
C GLU A 111 5.06 12.98 2.44
N ALA A 112 3.79 13.05 2.00
CA ALA A 112 2.85 14.02 2.55
C ALA A 112 2.62 13.79 4.05
N ALA A 113 2.47 12.53 4.48
CA ALA A 113 2.37 12.15 5.89
C ALA A 113 3.65 12.53 6.68
N ALA A 114 4.84 12.29 6.14
CA ALA A 114 6.11 12.68 6.75
C ALA A 114 6.20 14.21 6.98
N LEU A 115 5.69 14.98 6.02
CA LEU A 115 5.59 16.44 6.11
C LEU A 115 4.38 16.94 6.92
N LYS A 116 3.57 16.03 7.47
CA LYS A 116 2.30 16.32 8.18
C LYS A 116 1.34 17.16 7.35
N LYS A 117 1.38 17.01 6.03
CA LYS A 117 0.42 17.64 5.11
C LYS A 117 -0.87 16.82 5.09
N PRO A 118 -2.04 17.46 4.99
CA PRO A 118 -3.29 16.75 4.85
C PRO A 118 -3.31 15.95 3.54
N LEU A 119 -3.78 14.70 3.62
CA LEU A 119 -4.14 13.89 2.46
C LEU A 119 -5.61 14.18 2.14
N GLU A 120 -5.89 14.81 1.00
CA GLU A 120 -7.26 15.12 0.61
C GLU A 120 -8.07 13.85 0.28
N SER A 121 -9.24 13.68 0.90
CA SER A 121 -10.08 12.49 0.73
C SER A 121 -10.51 12.23 -0.72
N MET A 122 -10.75 13.28 -1.50
CA MET A 122 -11.14 13.17 -2.91
C MET A 122 -10.03 12.61 -3.79
N VAL A 123 -8.76 12.89 -3.46
CA VAL A 123 -7.60 12.30 -4.15
C VAL A 123 -7.57 10.80 -3.85
N CYS A 124 -7.75 10.44 -2.58
CA CYS A 124 -7.79 9.05 -2.13
C CYS A 124 -8.83 8.20 -2.87
N GLU A 125 -10.05 8.71 -3.00
CA GLU A 125 -11.16 7.99 -3.64
C GLU A 125 -10.91 7.75 -5.13
N LYS A 126 -10.36 8.74 -5.85
CA LYS A 126 -10.02 8.60 -7.27
C LYS A 126 -8.97 7.52 -7.50
N LEU A 127 -7.96 7.46 -6.63
CA LEU A 127 -6.87 6.48 -6.71
C LEU A 127 -7.39 5.07 -6.44
N ILE A 128 -8.25 4.90 -5.42
CA ILE A 128 -8.91 3.62 -5.13
C ILE A 128 -9.77 3.17 -6.32
N GLN A 129 -10.54 4.09 -6.92
CA GLN A 129 -11.38 3.78 -8.08
C GLN A 129 -10.57 3.22 -9.27
N GLN A 130 -9.34 3.69 -9.50
CA GLN A 130 -8.49 3.15 -10.58
C GLN A 130 -8.17 1.66 -10.38
N ILE A 131 -7.84 1.27 -9.14
CA ILE A 131 -7.56 -0.13 -8.78
C ILE A 131 -8.84 -0.99 -8.88
N GLU A 132 -9.97 -0.48 -8.37
CA GLU A 132 -11.25 -1.19 -8.40
C GLU A 132 -11.80 -1.37 -9.82
N MET A 133 -11.59 -0.39 -10.71
CA MET A 133 -11.93 -0.50 -12.12
C MET A 133 -11.15 -1.62 -12.81
N TYR A 134 -9.85 -1.78 -12.51
CA TYR A 134 -9.06 -2.88 -13.05
C TYR A 134 -9.60 -4.24 -12.58
N LYS A 135 -9.90 -4.39 -11.27
CA LYS A 135 -10.51 -5.61 -10.72
C LYS A 135 -11.79 -6.00 -11.47
N SER A 136 -12.65 -5.02 -11.76
CA SER A 136 -13.94 -5.26 -12.43
C SER A 136 -13.83 -5.62 -13.92
N CYS A 137 -12.72 -5.28 -14.57
CA CYS A 137 -12.50 -5.58 -15.99
C CYS A 137 -11.79 -6.92 -16.22
N CYS A 138 -11.00 -7.39 -15.25
CA CYS A 138 -10.06 -8.51 -15.41
C CYS A 138 -10.40 -9.75 -14.58
N VAL A 139 -11.36 -9.66 -13.65
CA VAL A 139 -11.93 -10.77 -12.87
C VAL A 139 -13.37 -11.01 -13.29
#